data_AF-A0A7R9D4S2-F1
#
_entry.id   AF-A0A7R9D4S2-F1
#
_cell.length_a   1.000
_cell.length_b   1.000
_cell.length_c   1.000
_cell.angle_alpha   90.00
_cell.angle_beta   90.00
_cell.angle_gamma   90.00
#
_symmetry.space_group_name_H-M   'P 1'
#
loop_
_entity.id
_entity.type
_entity.pdbx_description
1 polymer ?
#
loop_
_entity_poly.entity_id
_entity_poly.type
_entity_poly.pdbx_seq_one_letter_code
_entity_poly.pdbx_strand_id
1 'polypeptide(L)'
;MLDTREAQYLLDEVCSVCCTTLQTLAVVNTTKLNYQLLHVGVFLNLQVLVISPQNLGDDVVHLLANTTLRHLHLVQNGYTPEDLVFKPVSAQVWSMCRLTNPQLAVHLEVEGPRNRDPLWQRKALVHSVLYQSPHARVVSESILTVVDLYRHDLRIYGHRGLPKFNMAKSFHDRIDSLLLLLCRQCPYLHTLIVRERISTSTVILLAYTAKNLLYFYVRRNAVILRCDWPENPEWTPEFYKWLRTSSRTYEATEREVSQMMSRSWTLLSDRQFLITHVDQHHSPY
;
A
#
# COMPACT_ATOMS: atom_id res chain seq x y z
N MET A 1 -22.15 0.45 15.65
CA MET A 1 -22.34 -0.17 14.32
C MET A 1 -23.80 -0.52 14.17
N LEU A 2 -24.36 -0.11 13.05
CA LEU A 2 -25.76 -0.22 12.66
C LEU A 2 -26.09 -1.66 12.23
N ASP A 3 -27.37 -2.01 12.36
CA ASP A 3 -27.93 -3.14 11.64
C ASP A 3 -28.25 -2.77 10.18
N THR A 4 -28.70 -3.74 9.38
CA THR A 4 -29.00 -3.50 7.96
C THR A 4 -30.22 -2.60 7.73
N ARG A 5 -31.16 -2.53 8.69
CA ARG A 5 -32.39 -1.74 8.58
C ARG A 5 -32.14 -0.27 8.86
N GLU A 6 -31.22 0.03 9.77
CA GLU A 6 -30.77 1.38 10.07
C GLU A 6 -29.78 1.87 8.99
N ALA A 7 -28.88 0.99 8.53
CA ALA A 7 -27.84 1.35 7.56
C ALA A 7 -28.40 1.85 6.23
N GLN A 8 -29.58 1.37 5.82
CA GLN A 8 -30.23 1.78 4.57
C GLN A 8 -30.69 3.25 4.56
N TYR A 9 -30.74 3.90 5.72
CA TYR A 9 -31.14 5.31 5.84
C TYR A 9 -29.97 6.20 6.28
N LEU A 10 -28.78 5.63 6.44
CA LEU A 10 -27.63 6.28 7.09
C LEU A 10 -27.26 7.62 6.44
N LEU A 11 -27.34 7.70 5.12
CA LEU A 11 -26.89 8.86 4.37
C LEU A 11 -28.03 9.64 3.70
N ASP A 12 -29.30 9.36 4.02
CA ASP A 12 -30.45 9.99 3.35
C ASP A 12 -30.45 11.51 3.45
N GLU A 13 -30.30 12.05 4.67
CA GLU A 13 -30.24 13.50 4.88
C GLU A 13 -28.97 14.12 4.28
N VAL A 14 -27.85 13.40 4.31
CA VAL A 14 -26.61 13.87 3.69
C VAL A 14 -26.77 13.93 2.17
N CYS A 15 -27.48 12.97 1.57
CA CYS A 15 -27.80 12.98 0.15
C CYS A 15 -28.72 14.15 -0.19
N SER A 16 -29.76 14.42 0.62
CA SER A 16 -30.70 15.49 0.32
C SER A 16 -30.06 16.88 0.36
N VAL A 17 -29.08 17.09 1.23
CA VAL A 17 -28.43 18.40 1.41
C VAL A 17 -27.13 18.55 0.61
N CYS A 18 -26.34 17.47 0.48
CA CYS A 18 -24.95 17.55 0.01
C CYS A 18 -24.67 16.77 -1.28
N CYS A 19 -25.68 16.23 -1.97
CA CYS A 19 -25.51 15.43 -3.19
C CYS A 19 -24.57 16.07 -4.25
N THR A 20 -24.61 17.39 -4.39
CA THR A 20 -23.81 18.13 -5.40
C THR A 20 -22.61 18.87 -4.82
N THR A 21 -22.40 18.87 -3.50
CA THR A 21 -21.33 19.67 -2.86
C THR A 21 -20.27 18.81 -2.19
N LEU A 22 -20.61 17.58 -1.83
CA LEU A 22 -19.71 16.68 -1.11
C LEU A 22 -18.59 16.16 -2.02
N GLN A 23 -17.33 16.47 -1.66
CA GLN A 23 -16.14 16.03 -2.39
C GLN A 23 -15.38 14.90 -1.70
N THR A 24 -15.50 14.79 -0.38
CA THR A 24 -14.84 13.76 0.42
C THR A 24 -15.82 13.18 1.41
N LEU A 25 -15.92 11.85 1.43
CA LEU A 25 -16.80 11.12 2.33
C LEU A 25 -16.04 9.96 2.98
N ALA A 26 -16.18 9.82 4.30
CA ALA A 26 -15.61 8.72 5.05
C ALA A 26 -16.72 7.95 5.80
N VAL A 27 -16.85 6.66 5.47
CA VAL A 27 -17.90 5.76 5.96
C VAL A 27 -17.25 4.44 6.40
N VAL A 28 -16.59 4.49 7.55
CA VAL A 28 -15.74 3.40 8.05
C VAL A 28 -16.45 2.64 9.17
N ASN A 29 -16.55 1.32 9.04
CA ASN A 29 -17.19 0.40 9.99
C ASN A 29 -18.59 0.81 10.45
N THR A 30 -19.46 1.15 9.50
CA THR A 30 -20.81 1.59 9.83
C THR A 30 -21.71 0.43 10.19
N THR A 31 -21.56 -0.72 9.54
CA THR A 31 -22.38 -1.92 9.79
C THR A 31 -21.60 -3.04 10.46
N LYS A 32 -22.31 -3.84 11.25
CA LYS A 32 -21.78 -5.08 11.86
C LYS A 32 -21.64 -6.22 10.85
N LEU A 33 -22.50 -6.23 9.84
CA LEU A 33 -22.60 -7.26 8.81
C LEU A 33 -22.23 -6.68 7.45
N ASN A 34 -21.98 -7.56 6.48
CA ASN A 34 -21.81 -7.17 5.08
C ASN A 34 -23.10 -6.50 4.58
N TYR A 35 -23.00 -5.22 4.20
CA TYR A 35 -24.11 -4.42 3.72
C TYR A 35 -23.62 -3.31 2.80
N GLN A 36 -23.96 -3.41 1.52
CA GLN A 36 -23.58 -2.45 0.48
C GLN A 36 -24.27 -1.09 0.70
N LEU A 37 -23.49 -0.01 0.85
CA LEU A 37 -24.03 1.34 1.03
C LEU A 37 -24.21 2.05 -0.31
N LEU A 38 -25.37 1.88 -0.96
CA LEU A 38 -25.63 2.43 -2.30
C LEU A 38 -25.58 3.96 -2.38
N HIS A 39 -25.87 4.67 -1.28
CA HIS A 39 -25.87 6.13 -1.20
C HIS A 39 -24.55 6.76 -1.66
N VAL A 40 -23.42 6.09 -1.45
CA VAL A 40 -22.12 6.65 -1.85
C VAL A 40 -22.00 6.86 -3.36
N GLY A 41 -22.84 6.19 -4.16
CA GLY A 41 -22.92 6.35 -5.61
C GLY A 41 -23.70 7.57 -6.09
N VAL A 42 -24.41 8.29 -5.21
CA VAL A 42 -25.26 9.42 -5.62
C VAL A 42 -24.60 10.80 -5.49
N PHE A 43 -23.42 10.88 -4.87
CA PHE A 43 -22.69 12.13 -4.68
C PHE A 43 -21.94 12.51 -5.97
N LEU A 44 -22.48 13.48 -6.72
CA LEU A 44 -22.04 13.79 -8.08
C LEU A 44 -20.61 14.34 -8.17
N ASN A 45 -20.18 15.07 -7.14
CA ASN A 45 -18.86 15.72 -7.08
C ASN A 45 -17.88 15.00 -6.16
N LEU A 46 -18.21 13.78 -5.72
CA LEU A 46 -17.35 13.01 -4.84
C LEU A 46 -16.05 12.65 -5.56
N GLN A 47 -14.92 13.04 -4.97
CA GLN A 47 -13.57 12.76 -5.46
C GLN A 47 -12.87 11.70 -4.63
N VAL A 48 -13.13 11.68 -3.32
CA VAL A 48 -12.48 10.77 -2.36
C VAL A 48 -13.54 10.06 -1.53
N LEU A 49 -13.52 8.74 -1.55
CA LEU A 49 -14.36 7.88 -0.72
C LEU A 49 -13.47 7.00 0.15
N VAL A 50 -13.64 7.10 1.46
CA VAL A 50 -13.03 6.19 2.44
C VAL A 50 -14.13 5.29 2.98
N ILE A 51 -14.04 3.98 2.76
CA ILE A 51 -15.09 3.04 3.12
C ILE A 51 -14.49 1.72 3.64
N SER A 52 -15.17 1.06 4.56
CA SER A 52 -14.75 -0.29 4.98
C SER A 52 -15.23 -1.36 4.00
N PRO A 53 -14.48 -2.46 3.78
CA PRO A 53 -14.84 -3.43 2.74
C PRO A 53 -16.18 -4.12 2.94
N GLN A 54 -16.67 -4.27 4.17
CA GLN A 54 -18.01 -4.82 4.43
C GLN A 54 -19.15 -3.91 3.96
N ASN A 55 -18.84 -2.68 3.60
CA ASN A 55 -19.80 -1.71 3.07
C ASN A 55 -19.70 -1.50 1.56
N LEU A 56 -18.78 -2.23 0.91
CA LEU A 56 -18.57 -2.23 -0.53
C LEU A 56 -19.08 -3.55 -1.13
N GLY A 57 -19.69 -3.46 -2.31
CA GLY A 57 -20.00 -4.63 -3.12
C GLY A 57 -20.13 -4.27 -4.59
N ASP A 58 -20.54 -5.26 -5.38
CA ASP A 58 -20.60 -5.17 -6.84
C ASP A 58 -21.45 -3.98 -7.31
N ASP A 59 -22.63 -3.77 -6.72
CA ASP A 59 -23.54 -2.69 -7.12
C ASP A 59 -22.94 -1.31 -6.82
N VAL A 60 -22.30 -1.17 -5.66
CA VAL A 60 -21.63 0.08 -5.27
C VAL A 60 -20.49 0.41 -6.24
N VAL A 61 -19.64 -0.56 -6.57
CA VAL A 61 -18.54 -0.32 -7.52
C VAL A 61 -19.08 -0.01 -8.92
N HIS A 62 -20.18 -0.65 -9.32
CA HIS A 62 -20.81 -0.38 -10.61
C HIS A 62 -21.39 1.05 -10.68
N LEU A 63 -21.92 1.58 -9.57
CA LEU A 63 -22.35 2.97 -9.46
C LEU A 63 -21.14 3.91 -9.50
N LEU A 64 -20.13 3.66 -8.67
CA LEU A 64 -18.91 4.49 -8.58
C LEU A 64 -18.12 4.55 -9.89
N ALA A 65 -18.22 3.51 -10.73
CA ALA A 65 -17.64 3.50 -12.07
C ALA A 65 -18.18 4.62 -12.97
N ASN A 66 -19.37 5.16 -12.68
CA ASN A 66 -20.02 6.23 -13.45
C ASN A 66 -19.96 7.60 -12.76
N THR A 67 -19.16 7.75 -11.70
CA THR A 67 -19.01 9.03 -10.98
C THR A 67 -17.66 9.68 -11.25
N THR A 68 -17.45 10.87 -10.68
CA THR A 68 -16.16 11.58 -10.74
C THR A 68 -15.12 11.08 -9.74
N LEU A 69 -15.38 9.96 -9.05
CA LEU A 69 -14.52 9.46 -7.97
C LEU A 69 -13.11 9.17 -8.51
N ARG A 70 -12.10 9.70 -7.81
CA ARG A 70 -10.68 9.51 -8.14
C ARG A 70 -9.97 8.60 -7.14
N HIS A 71 -10.36 8.64 -5.88
CA HIS A 71 -9.70 7.88 -4.82
C HIS A 71 -10.72 7.08 -4.02
N LEU A 72 -10.56 5.76 -4.02
CA LEU A 72 -11.33 4.83 -3.20
C LEU A 72 -10.41 4.15 -2.19
N HIS A 73 -10.53 4.53 -0.92
CA HIS A 73 -9.81 3.93 0.18
C HIS A 73 -10.64 2.82 0.82
N LEU A 74 -10.12 1.60 0.79
CA LEU A 74 -10.69 0.43 1.45
C LEU A 74 -9.94 0.19 2.76
N VAL A 75 -10.52 0.69 3.85
CA VAL A 75 -9.89 0.70 5.18
C VAL A 75 -10.40 -0.45 6.04
N GLN A 76 -9.48 -1.34 6.43
CA GLN A 76 -9.71 -2.44 7.34
C GLN A 76 -9.00 -2.20 8.67
N ASN A 77 -9.73 -1.79 9.70
CA ASN A 77 -9.16 -1.53 11.02
C ASN A 77 -9.61 -2.55 12.11
N GLY A 78 -9.20 -2.34 13.36
CA GLY A 78 -9.48 -3.26 14.47
C GLY A 78 -10.97 -3.55 14.76
N TYR A 79 -11.88 -2.76 14.18
CA TYR A 79 -13.33 -2.93 14.28
C TYR A 79 -13.96 -3.63 13.08
N THR A 80 -13.23 -3.81 11.97
CA THR A 80 -13.72 -4.57 10.83
C THR A 80 -13.94 -6.03 11.26
N PRO A 81 -15.18 -6.57 11.13
CA PRO A 81 -15.51 -7.90 11.64
C PRO A 81 -14.59 -8.99 11.08
N GLU A 82 -14.28 -10.05 11.82
CA GLU A 82 -13.38 -11.12 11.35
C GLU A 82 -14.10 -12.41 10.99
N ASP A 83 -15.18 -12.71 11.72
CA ASP A 83 -15.94 -13.95 11.58
C ASP A 83 -16.87 -13.96 10.35
N LEU A 84 -16.86 -12.87 9.58
CA LEU A 84 -17.65 -12.75 8.37
C LEU A 84 -16.78 -13.02 7.14
N VAL A 85 -17.21 -13.99 6.34
CA VAL A 85 -16.67 -14.19 4.99
C VAL A 85 -17.11 -13.01 4.14
N PHE A 86 -16.31 -11.93 4.14
CA PHE A 86 -16.52 -10.85 3.19
C PHE A 86 -16.21 -11.35 1.80
N LYS A 87 -17.15 -11.14 0.88
CA LYS A 87 -16.89 -11.39 -0.52
C LYS A 87 -16.19 -10.16 -1.08
N PRO A 88 -14.96 -10.29 -1.63
CA PRO A 88 -14.40 -9.20 -2.41
C PRO A 88 -15.32 -8.91 -3.59
N VAL A 89 -15.26 -7.67 -4.09
CA VAL A 89 -16.00 -7.29 -5.29
C VAL A 89 -15.53 -8.15 -6.47
N SER A 90 -16.47 -8.58 -7.30
CA SER A 90 -16.16 -9.49 -8.39
C SER A 90 -15.18 -8.87 -9.39
N ALA A 91 -14.29 -9.71 -9.92
CA ALA A 91 -13.29 -9.29 -10.90
C ALA A 91 -13.93 -8.72 -12.19
N GLN A 92 -15.12 -9.18 -12.53
CA GLN A 92 -15.89 -8.68 -13.68
C GLN A 92 -16.32 -7.23 -13.47
N VAL A 93 -16.84 -6.90 -12.30
CA VAL A 93 -17.24 -5.54 -11.94
C VAL A 93 -16.04 -4.60 -11.92
N TRP A 94 -14.92 -5.04 -11.33
CA TRP A 94 -13.68 -4.26 -11.39
C TRP A 94 -13.17 -4.03 -12.80
N SER A 95 -13.25 -5.05 -13.66
CA SER A 95 -12.84 -4.92 -15.06
C SER A 95 -13.71 -3.90 -15.80
N MET A 96 -15.03 -3.89 -15.55
CA MET A 96 -15.94 -2.89 -16.11
C MET A 96 -15.68 -1.48 -15.56
N CYS A 97 -15.45 -1.38 -14.26
CA CYS A 97 -15.11 -0.13 -13.58
C CYS A 97 -13.83 0.48 -14.16
N ARG A 98 -12.79 -0.33 -14.40
CA ARG A 98 -11.55 0.10 -15.04
C ARG A 98 -11.75 0.66 -16.45
N LEU A 99 -12.72 0.14 -17.21
CA LEU A 99 -13.03 0.65 -18.55
C LEU A 99 -13.83 1.97 -18.49
N THR A 100 -14.74 2.08 -17.52
CA THR A 100 -15.67 3.21 -17.41
C THR A 100 -15.03 4.41 -16.70
N ASN A 101 -14.30 4.16 -15.62
CA ASN A 101 -13.52 5.13 -14.86
C ASN A 101 -12.06 4.67 -14.72
N PRO A 102 -11.24 4.82 -15.77
CA PRO A 102 -9.83 4.40 -15.77
C PRO A 102 -8.96 5.23 -14.83
N GLN A 103 -9.50 6.31 -14.26
CA GLN A 103 -8.79 7.24 -13.40
C GLN A 103 -9.05 6.98 -11.92
N LEU A 104 -9.90 5.99 -11.59
CA LEU A 104 -10.14 5.59 -10.21
C LEU A 104 -8.92 4.85 -9.66
N ALA A 105 -8.32 5.42 -8.61
CA ALA A 105 -7.26 4.81 -7.83
C ALA A 105 -7.87 4.11 -6.60
N VAL A 106 -7.62 2.80 -6.47
CA VAL A 106 -8.01 2.01 -5.30
C VAL A 106 -6.83 1.92 -4.33
N HIS A 107 -7.09 2.22 -3.06
CA HIS A 107 -6.12 2.23 -1.98
C HIS A 107 -6.52 1.19 -0.92
N LEU A 108 -5.70 0.16 -0.72
CA LEU A 108 -5.91 -0.87 0.30
C LEU A 108 -5.16 -0.52 1.57
N GLU A 109 -5.87 -0.41 2.69
CA GLU A 109 -5.30 0.02 3.97
C GLU A 109 -5.70 -0.93 5.09
N VAL A 110 -4.70 -1.47 5.79
CA VAL A 110 -4.91 -2.30 6.97
C VAL A 110 -4.41 -1.56 8.20
N GLU A 111 -5.31 -1.31 9.15
CA GLU A 111 -4.98 -0.61 10.39
C GLU A 111 -5.24 -1.47 11.64
N GLY A 112 -4.55 -1.12 12.72
CA GLY A 112 -4.82 -1.67 14.04
C GLY A 112 -3.84 -2.74 14.49
N PRO A 113 -4.11 -3.43 15.60
CA PRO A 113 -3.11 -4.27 16.25
C PRO A 113 -2.97 -5.67 15.62
N ARG A 114 -3.77 -6.00 14.62
CA ARG A 114 -3.86 -7.37 14.11
C ARG A 114 -2.89 -7.58 12.94
N ASN A 115 -2.40 -8.81 12.80
CA ASN A 115 -1.60 -9.23 11.65
C ASN A 115 -2.54 -9.87 10.63
N ARG A 116 -2.93 -9.12 9.61
CA ARG A 116 -3.80 -9.60 8.54
C ARG A 116 -3.48 -8.91 7.23
N ASP A 117 -3.80 -9.58 6.14
CA ASP A 117 -3.76 -8.98 4.81
C ASP A 117 -5.04 -8.18 4.53
N PRO A 118 -4.96 -7.21 3.59
CA PRO A 118 -6.15 -6.56 3.10
C PRO A 118 -7.02 -7.55 2.30
N LEU A 119 -8.30 -7.22 2.16
CA LEU A 119 -9.23 -7.92 1.30
C LEU A 119 -8.85 -7.62 -0.14
N TRP A 120 -8.12 -8.54 -0.76
CA TRP A 120 -7.60 -8.40 -2.11
C TRP A 120 -8.74 -8.23 -3.14
N GLN A 121 -8.60 -7.22 -4.00
CA GLN A 121 -9.57 -6.82 -5.03
C GLN A 121 -9.06 -7.18 -6.42
N ARG A 122 -9.33 -8.42 -6.88
CA ARG A 122 -8.85 -8.90 -8.18
C ARG A 122 -9.34 -7.99 -9.31
N LYS A 123 -8.44 -7.65 -10.25
CA LYS A 123 -8.66 -6.75 -11.41
C LYS A 123 -8.94 -5.28 -11.07
N ALA A 124 -8.98 -4.88 -9.80
CA ALA A 124 -9.09 -3.48 -9.42
C ALA A 124 -7.82 -2.69 -9.77
N LEU A 125 -7.98 -1.39 -10.02
CA LEU A 125 -6.89 -0.43 -10.21
C LEU A 125 -6.23 -0.08 -8.86
N VAL A 126 -5.56 -1.05 -8.22
CA VAL A 126 -4.94 -0.84 -6.92
C VAL A 126 -3.62 -0.08 -7.06
N HIS A 127 -3.63 1.19 -6.64
CA HIS A 127 -2.46 2.05 -6.66
C HIS A 127 -1.66 1.99 -5.36
N SER A 128 -2.29 1.69 -4.22
CA SER A 128 -1.56 1.58 -2.95
C SER A 128 -1.96 0.40 -2.10
N VAL A 129 -0.98 -0.23 -1.45
CA VAL A 129 -1.19 -1.20 -0.37
C VAL A 129 -0.37 -0.77 0.84
N LEU A 130 -1.05 -0.35 1.91
CA LEU A 130 -0.42 0.17 3.12
C LEU A 130 -0.85 -0.60 4.36
N TYR A 131 0.13 -0.94 5.19
CA TYR A 131 -0.08 -1.61 6.47
C TYR A 131 0.28 -0.68 7.62
N GLN A 132 -0.72 -0.24 8.36
CA GLN A 132 -0.60 0.54 9.59
C GLN A 132 -0.90 -0.35 10.80
N SER A 133 -0.08 -1.38 10.98
CA SER A 133 -0.18 -2.31 12.11
C SER A 133 1.21 -2.64 12.65
N PRO A 134 1.46 -2.43 13.96
CA PRO A 134 2.72 -2.84 14.60
C PRO A 134 3.00 -4.34 14.49
N HIS A 135 1.95 -5.16 14.29
CA HIS A 135 2.04 -6.61 14.27
C HIS A 135 1.98 -7.20 12.85
N ALA A 136 1.53 -6.43 11.86
CA ALA A 136 1.50 -6.85 10.47
C ALA A 136 2.90 -7.08 9.95
N ARG A 137 3.29 -8.34 9.72
CA ARG A 137 4.60 -8.66 9.16
C ARG A 137 4.52 -8.65 7.63
N VAL A 138 5.58 -8.22 6.97
CA VAL A 138 5.76 -8.55 5.56
C VAL A 138 5.95 -10.06 5.47
N VAL A 139 5.06 -10.73 4.74
CA VAL A 139 5.10 -12.17 4.48
C VAL A 139 5.17 -12.43 2.98
N SER A 140 5.83 -13.53 2.60
CA SER A 140 6.08 -13.88 1.18
C SER A 140 4.80 -13.94 0.37
N GLU A 141 3.77 -14.62 0.90
CA GLU A 141 2.48 -14.80 0.23
C GLU A 141 1.81 -13.45 -0.10
N SER A 142 1.87 -12.49 0.82
CA SER A 142 1.31 -11.16 0.64
C SER A 142 2.01 -10.38 -0.47
N ILE A 143 3.35 -10.34 -0.48
CA ILE A 143 4.11 -9.70 -1.57
C ILE A 143 3.83 -10.37 -2.91
N LEU A 144 3.83 -11.71 -2.96
CA LEU A 144 3.57 -12.45 -4.19
C LEU A 144 2.15 -12.17 -4.71
N THR A 145 1.17 -12.07 -3.82
CA THR A 145 -0.21 -11.70 -4.17
C THR A 145 -0.29 -10.27 -4.71
N VAL A 146 0.41 -9.31 -4.10
CA VAL A 146 0.47 -7.94 -4.61
C VAL A 146 1.08 -7.88 -6.01
N VAL A 147 2.17 -8.62 -6.23
CA VAL A 147 2.81 -8.70 -7.55
C VAL A 147 1.88 -9.37 -8.58
N ASP A 148 1.25 -10.48 -8.23
CA ASP A 148 0.35 -11.20 -9.14
C ASP A 148 -0.85 -10.34 -9.55
N LEU A 149 -1.47 -9.66 -8.58
CA LEU A 149 -2.69 -8.92 -8.80
C LEU A 149 -2.48 -7.50 -9.34
N TYR A 150 -1.42 -6.80 -8.91
CA TYR A 150 -1.32 -5.34 -9.07
C TYR A 150 -0.01 -4.83 -9.66
N ARG A 151 0.90 -5.69 -10.11
CA ARG A 151 2.21 -5.25 -10.66
C ARG A 151 2.15 -4.13 -11.71
N HIS A 152 1.07 -4.05 -12.49
CA HIS A 152 0.92 -3.06 -13.55
C HIS A 152 0.33 -1.72 -13.09
N ASP A 153 -0.19 -1.64 -11.86
CA ASP A 153 -0.91 -0.47 -11.36
C ASP A 153 -0.35 0.04 -10.02
N LEU A 154 0.42 -0.80 -9.30
CA LEU A 154 0.93 -0.48 -7.98
C LEU A 154 1.95 0.68 -8.02
N ARG A 155 1.66 1.70 -7.23
CA ARG A 155 2.45 2.94 -7.11
C ARG A 155 3.04 3.13 -5.72
N ILE A 156 2.36 2.65 -4.69
CA ILE A 156 2.75 2.82 -3.28
C ILE A 156 2.66 1.47 -2.56
N TYR A 157 3.73 1.08 -1.88
CA TYR A 157 3.72 -0.10 -1.01
C TYR A 157 4.47 0.17 0.29
N GLY A 158 3.94 -0.33 1.40
CA GLY A 158 4.78 -0.56 2.56
C GLY A 158 4.09 -0.59 3.91
N HIS A 159 4.92 -0.74 4.94
CA HIS A 159 4.50 -0.93 6.32
C HIS A 159 4.86 0.30 7.16
N ARG A 160 3.86 0.91 7.79
CA ARG A 160 3.98 2.07 8.67
C ARG A 160 4.05 1.65 10.14
N GLY A 161 4.38 2.61 11.00
CA GLY A 161 4.53 2.40 12.44
C GLY A 161 5.81 1.67 12.81
N LEU A 162 5.98 1.34 14.09
CA LEU A 162 7.13 0.56 14.56
C LEU A 162 6.71 -0.90 14.80
N PRO A 163 7.55 -1.88 14.42
CA PRO A 163 7.19 -3.29 14.54
C PRO A 163 7.24 -3.73 16.01
N LYS A 164 6.24 -4.48 16.44
CA LYS A 164 6.14 -5.13 17.76
C LYS A 164 6.24 -6.65 17.60
N PHE A 165 7.27 -7.10 16.88
CA PHE A 165 7.56 -8.51 16.66
C PHE A 165 9.06 -8.74 16.46
N ASN A 166 9.49 -9.99 16.66
CA ASN A 166 10.86 -10.41 16.39
C ASN A 166 11.12 -10.41 14.88
N MET A 167 12.13 -9.64 14.47
CA MET A 167 12.60 -9.61 13.09
C MET A 167 13.70 -10.66 12.89
N ALA A 168 13.71 -11.31 11.73
CA ALA A 168 14.74 -12.25 11.33
C ALA A 168 16.12 -11.59 11.26
N LYS A 169 17.18 -12.36 11.52
CA LYS A 169 18.59 -11.90 11.41
C LYS A 169 19.28 -12.51 10.18
N SER A 170 19.01 -13.77 9.88
CA SER A 170 19.54 -14.48 8.72
C SER A 170 19.05 -13.86 7.42
N PHE A 171 19.92 -13.76 6.41
CA PHE A 171 19.54 -13.25 5.09
C PHE A 171 18.40 -14.07 4.46
N HIS A 172 18.45 -15.40 4.59
CA HIS A 172 17.44 -16.31 4.01
C HIS A 172 16.03 -16.17 4.60
N ASP A 173 15.93 -15.70 5.84
CA ASP A 173 14.65 -15.53 6.55
C ASP A 173 14.13 -14.09 6.47
N ARG A 174 14.97 -13.14 6.02
CA ARG A 174 14.57 -11.74 5.86
C ARG A 174 13.90 -11.53 4.51
N ILE A 175 13.22 -10.40 4.40
CA ILE A 175 12.40 -10.05 3.24
C ILE A 175 13.20 -9.39 2.11
N ASP A 176 14.53 -9.32 2.23
CA ASP A 176 15.42 -8.62 1.29
C ASP A 176 15.12 -9.01 -0.17
N SER A 177 15.06 -10.32 -0.45
CA SER A 177 14.76 -10.87 -1.78
C SER A 177 13.35 -10.56 -2.28
N LEU A 178 12.37 -10.55 -1.37
CA LEU A 178 10.97 -10.30 -1.71
C LEU A 178 10.74 -8.83 -2.05
N LEU A 179 11.37 -7.90 -1.32
CA LEU A 179 11.30 -6.48 -1.65
C LEU A 179 11.97 -6.18 -2.98
N LEU A 180 13.11 -6.84 -3.27
CA LEU A 180 13.78 -6.68 -4.55
C LEU A 180 12.90 -7.21 -5.69
N LEU A 181 12.24 -8.35 -5.50
CA LEU A 181 11.25 -8.88 -6.44
C LEU A 181 10.10 -7.89 -6.69
N LEU A 182 9.51 -7.34 -5.63
CA LEU A 182 8.44 -6.34 -5.73
C LEU A 182 8.89 -5.14 -6.59
N CYS A 183 10.07 -4.58 -6.31
CA CYS A 183 10.64 -3.46 -7.04
C CYS A 183 10.91 -3.78 -8.52
N ARG A 184 11.36 -5.02 -8.82
CA ARG A 184 11.58 -5.47 -10.21
C ARG A 184 10.28 -5.62 -10.98
N GLN A 185 9.23 -6.10 -10.32
CA GLN A 185 7.98 -6.48 -10.98
C GLN A 185 6.98 -5.33 -11.07
N CYS A 186 7.08 -4.32 -10.20
CA CYS A 186 6.15 -3.18 -10.15
C CYS A 186 6.82 -1.93 -10.73
N PRO A 187 6.81 -1.71 -12.06
CA PRO A 187 7.54 -0.61 -12.68
C PRO A 187 7.04 0.78 -12.27
N TYR A 188 5.76 0.92 -11.89
CA TYR A 188 5.18 2.22 -11.50
C TYR A 188 5.33 2.54 -10.01
N LEU A 189 6.01 1.69 -9.24
CA LEU A 189 6.24 1.90 -7.82
C LEU A 189 7.10 3.14 -7.61
N HIS A 190 6.49 4.21 -7.11
CA HIS A 190 7.16 5.46 -6.78
C HIS A 190 7.32 5.69 -5.28
N THR A 191 6.56 5.00 -4.43
CA THR A 191 6.71 5.09 -2.97
C THR A 191 6.91 3.71 -2.35
N LEU A 192 8.01 3.53 -1.62
CA LEU A 192 8.32 2.32 -0.87
C LEU A 192 8.65 2.66 0.59
N ILE A 193 7.96 2.01 1.52
CA ILE A 193 8.16 2.16 2.98
C ILE A 193 8.64 0.83 3.56
N VAL A 194 9.89 0.79 4.01
CA VAL A 194 10.51 -0.41 4.59
C VAL A 194 10.76 -0.21 6.08
N ARG A 195 10.08 -1.04 6.87
CA ARG A 195 10.17 -1.05 8.33
C ARG A 195 10.92 -2.28 8.86
N GLU A 196 10.88 -3.36 8.10
CA GLU A 196 11.47 -4.65 8.40
C GLU A 196 12.99 -4.61 8.32
N ARG A 197 13.64 -5.61 8.95
CA ARG A 197 15.09 -5.69 8.95
C ARG A 197 15.61 -6.07 7.57
N ILE A 198 16.46 -5.22 6.99
CA ILE A 198 17.15 -5.43 5.71
C ILE A 198 18.61 -5.02 5.81
N SER A 199 19.46 -5.47 4.89
CA SER A 199 20.86 -5.05 4.85
C SER A 199 21.08 -3.75 4.06
N THR A 200 22.19 -3.07 4.31
CA THR A 200 22.62 -1.88 3.54
C THR A 200 22.74 -2.17 2.05
N SER A 201 23.25 -3.36 1.69
CA SER A 201 23.29 -3.79 0.29
C SER A 201 21.89 -3.91 -0.32
N THR A 202 20.91 -4.41 0.43
CA THR A 202 19.50 -4.42 -0.01
C THR A 202 18.96 -3.01 -0.23
N VAL A 203 19.22 -2.06 0.68
CA VAL A 203 18.80 -0.66 0.49
C VAL A 203 19.32 -0.10 -0.84
N ILE A 204 20.60 -0.32 -1.14
CA ILE A 204 21.23 0.11 -2.39
C ILE A 204 20.57 -0.58 -3.59
N LEU A 205 20.35 -1.89 -3.52
CA LEU A 205 19.73 -2.65 -4.60
C LEU A 205 18.28 -2.23 -4.86
N LEU A 206 17.51 -1.91 -3.83
CA LEU A 206 16.14 -1.40 -3.98
C LEU A 206 16.13 -0.07 -4.72
N ALA A 207 16.97 0.88 -4.31
CA ALA A 207 17.11 2.18 -4.97
C ALA A 207 17.64 2.05 -6.41
N TYR A 208 18.58 1.13 -6.64
CA TYR A 208 19.12 0.86 -7.98
C TYR A 208 18.07 0.23 -8.90
N THR A 209 17.21 -0.62 -8.37
CA THR A 209 16.25 -1.42 -9.16
C THR A 209 14.97 -0.64 -9.47
N ALA A 210 14.37 0.01 -8.47
CA ALA A 210 13.14 0.78 -8.65
C ALA A 210 13.44 2.18 -9.21
N LYS A 211 13.60 2.28 -10.53
CA LYS A 211 13.99 3.55 -11.20
C LYS A 211 12.98 4.69 -11.01
N ASN A 212 11.70 4.36 -10.82
CA ASN A 212 10.63 5.34 -10.63
C ASN A 212 10.42 5.72 -9.16
N LEU A 213 11.29 5.27 -8.25
CA LEU A 213 11.13 5.50 -6.82
C LEU A 213 11.38 6.97 -6.46
N LEU A 214 10.29 7.69 -6.21
CA LEU A 214 10.28 9.09 -5.79
C LEU A 214 10.21 9.25 -4.28
N TYR A 215 9.84 8.24 -3.50
CA TYR A 215 9.74 8.31 -2.05
C TYR A 215 10.20 6.99 -1.46
N PHE A 216 11.36 7.00 -0.82
CA PHE A 216 11.94 5.80 -0.24
C PHE A 216 12.15 6.01 1.24
N TYR A 217 11.36 5.34 2.06
CA TYR A 217 11.38 5.53 3.51
C TYR A 217 11.88 4.26 4.17
N VAL A 218 13.07 4.33 4.76
CA VAL A 218 13.70 3.17 5.40
C VAL A 218 14.05 3.51 6.84
N ARG A 219 13.61 2.68 7.78
CA ARG A 219 13.93 2.83 9.20
C ARG A 219 15.39 2.46 9.47
N ARG A 220 16.21 3.42 9.92
CA ARG A 220 17.64 3.25 10.22
C ARG A 220 17.91 2.09 11.18
N ASN A 221 17.15 1.99 12.28
CA ASN A 221 17.32 0.94 13.29
C ASN A 221 17.00 -0.49 12.81
N ALA A 222 16.36 -0.61 11.64
CA ALA A 222 16.11 -1.89 10.99
C ALA A 222 17.17 -2.21 9.91
N VAL A 223 18.11 -1.31 9.61
CA VAL A 223 19.15 -1.57 8.60
C VAL A 223 20.41 -2.13 9.24
N ILE A 224 20.87 -3.29 8.78
CA ILE A 224 22.13 -3.89 9.20
C ILE A 224 23.25 -3.61 8.19
N LEU A 225 24.45 -3.28 8.68
CA LEU A 225 25.63 -3.05 7.84
C LEU A 225 26.18 -4.38 7.29
N ARG A 226 25.64 -4.85 6.15
CA ARG A 226 26.04 -6.11 5.50
C ARG A 226 25.90 -6.06 3.98
N CYS A 227 26.83 -6.73 3.31
CA CYS A 227 26.70 -7.19 1.93
C CYS A 227 26.52 -8.71 1.98
N ASP A 228 25.30 -9.18 2.24
CA ASP A 228 24.98 -10.60 2.40
C ASP A 228 24.27 -11.22 1.20
N TRP A 229 24.12 -10.46 0.12
CA TRP A 229 23.68 -10.98 -1.17
C TRP A 229 24.76 -11.89 -1.79
N PRO A 230 24.38 -13.08 -2.28
CA PRO A 230 25.30 -13.91 -3.06
C PRO A 230 25.67 -13.21 -4.36
N GLU A 231 26.84 -13.55 -4.92
CA GLU A 231 27.24 -13.10 -6.25
C GLU A 231 26.24 -13.63 -7.28
N ASN A 232 25.45 -12.73 -7.88
CA ASN A 232 24.57 -13.06 -8.98
C ASN A 232 25.41 -13.20 -10.26
N PRO A 233 25.28 -14.30 -11.02
CA PRO A 233 25.95 -14.47 -12.32
C PRO A 233 25.68 -13.34 -13.32
N GLU A 234 24.56 -12.63 -13.19
CA GLU A 234 24.20 -11.48 -14.03
C GLU A 234 24.97 -10.20 -13.68
N TRP A 235 25.68 -10.17 -12.55
CA TRP A 235 26.44 -9.00 -12.11
C TRP A 235 27.88 -9.04 -12.62
N THR A 236 28.31 -7.93 -13.18
CA THR A 236 29.74 -7.71 -13.45
C THR A 236 30.53 -7.69 -12.14
N PRO A 237 31.80 -8.16 -12.12
CA PRO A 237 32.67 -8.09 -10.94
C PRO A 237 32.77 -6.67 -10.36
N GLU A 238 32.78 -5.65 -11.23
CA GLU A 238 32.84 -4.23 -10.86
C GLU A 238 31.59 -3.81 -10.08
N PHE A 239 30.41 -4.22 -10.54
CA PHE A 239 29.14 -3.95 -9.86
C PHE A 239 29.12 -4.57 -8.46
N TYR A 240 29.50 -5.83 -8.31
CA TYR A 240 29.51 -6.46 -7.00
C TYR A 240 30.55 -5.84 -6.06
N LYS A 241 31.73 -5.47 -6.58
CA LYS A 241 32.75 -4.73 -5.83
C LYS A 241 32.24 -3.36 -5.37
N TRP A 242 31.53 -2.63 -6.23
CA TRP A 242 30.88 -1.37 -5.89
C TRP A 242 29.84 -1.58 -4.79
N LEU A 243 28.91 -2.52 -4.95
CA LEU A 243 27.87 -2.83 -3.96
C LEU A 243 28.48 -3.12 -2.58
N ARG A 244 29.49 -3.99 -2.54
CA ARG A 244 30.18 -4.38 -1.31
C ARG A 244 30.93 -3.23 -0.65
N THR A 245 31.43 -2.27 -1.42
CA THR A 245 32.15 -1.09 -0.91
C THR A 245 31.16 -0.06 -0.37
N SER A 246 30.12 0.22 -1.14
CA SER A 246 29.06 1.17 -0.82
C SER A 246 28.21 0.77 0.38
N SER A 247 28.05 -0.53 0.63
CA SER A 247 27.23 -1.04 1.74
C SER A 247 27.97 -1.10 3.10
N ARG A 248 29.24 -0.66 3.19
CA ARG A 248 30.07 -0.83 4.41
C ARG A 248 29.68 0.09 5.55
N THR A 249 29.20 1.29 5.24
CA THR A 249 28.80 2.29 6.23
C THR A 249 27.45 2.89 5.85
N TYR A 250 26.75 3.44 6.83
CA TYR A 250 25.47 4.11 6.58
C TYR A 250 25.69 5.33 5.67
N GLU A 251 26.77 6.07 5.88
CA GLU A 251 27.10 7.29 5.13
C GLU A 251 27.41 6.99 3.66
N ALA A 252 28.10 5.87 3.37
CA ALA A 252 28.34 5.44 1.99
C ALA A 252 27.04 4.96 1.33
N THR A 253 26.21 4.21 2.07
CA THR A 253 24.90 3.74 1.61
C THR A 253 23.99 4.93 1.26
N GLU A 254 23.87 5.90 2.16
CA GLU A 254 23.04 7.10 1.97
C GLU A 254 23.54 7.97 0.82
N ARG A 255 24.86 8.08 0.63
CA ARG A 255 25.45 8.81 -0.51
C ARG A 255 25.05 8.18 -1.84
N GLU A 256 25.21 6.87 -2.00
CA GLU A 256 24.85 6.18 -3.24
C GLU A 256 23.35 6.26 -3.53
N VAL A 257 22.51 6.06 -2.50
CA VAL A 257 21.05 6.18 -2.66
C VAL A 257 20.65 7.61 -3.02
N SER A 258 21.26 8.61 -2.39
CA SER A 258 21.03 10.03 -2.72
C SER A 258 21.38 10.35 -4.19
N GLN A 259 22.49 9.81 -4.68
CA GLN A 259 22.90 9.96 -6.08
C GLN A 259 21.89 9.31 -7.03
N MET A 260 21.43 8.08 -6.75
CA MET A 260 20.44 7.40 -7.59
C MET A 260 19.10 8.12 -7.62
N MET A 261 18.66 8.65 -6.48
CA MET A 261 17.39 9.38 -6.36
C MET A 261 17.49 10.85 -6.81
N SER A 262 18.69 11.32 -7.19
CA SER A 262 18.97 12.71 -7.56
C SER A 262 18.52 13.75 -6.52
N ARG A 263 18.58 13.40 -5.23
CA ARG A 263 18.21 14.27 -4.11
C ARG A 263 18.84 13.80 -2.81
N SER A 264 18.89 14.69 -1.81
CA SER A 264 19.32 14.31 -0.46
C SER A 264 18.41 13.22 0.11
N TRP A 265 18.98 12.06 0.42
CA TRP A 265 18.29 10.94 1.03
C TRP A 265 19.08 10.40 2.23
N THR A 266 18.37 10.10 3.31
CA THR A 266 18.96 9.55 4.54
C THR A 266 18.04 8.52 5.16
N LEU A 267 18.61 7.57 5.89
CA LEU A 267 17.86 6.64 6.71
C LEU A 267 17.12 7.38 7.82
N LEU A 268 15.87 6.98 8.08
CA LEU A 268 15.02 7.64 9.06
C LEU A 268 15.27 7.10 10.46
N SER A 269 15.45 7.98 11.43
CA SER A 269 15.31 7.63 12.85
C SER A 269 13.88 7.15 13.14
N ASP A 270 13.68 6.42 14.24
CA ASP A 270 12.35 5.92 14.62
C ASP A 270 11.32 7.05 14.75
N ARG A 271 11.75 8.22 15.26
CA ARG A 271 10.89 9.41 15.37
C ARG A 271 10.49 9.94 14.01
N GLN A 272 11.44 10.07 13.07
CA GLN A 272 11.15 10.52 11.70
C GLN A 272 10.28 9.51 10.96
N PHE A 273 10.53 8.22 11.14
CA PHE A 273 9.75 7.15 10.53
C PHE A 273 8.29 7.17 11.00
N LEU A 274 8.04 7.41 12.29
CA LEU A 274 6.69 7.50 12.85
C LEU A 274 5.87 8.67 12.29
N ILE A 275 6.50 9.83 12.04
CA ILE A 275 5.84 11.02 11.51
C ILE A 275 5.80 11.07 9.98
N THR A 276 6.31 10.04 9.31
CA THR A 276 6.34 10.00 7.83
C THR A 276 4.92 9.98 7.29
N HIS A 277 4.57 11.03 6.54
CA HIS A 277 3.32 11.16 5.80
C HIS A 277 3.50 10.61 4.39
N VAL A 278 2.49 9.90 3.90
CA VAL A 278 2.46 9.34 2.55
C VAL A 278 1.25 9.94 1.87
N ASP A 279 1.49 10.77 0.86
CA ASP A 279 0.41 11.27 0.03
C ASP A 279 0.01 10.18 -0.97
N GLN A 280 -1.20 9.63 -0.78
CA GLN A 280 -1.77 8.61 -1.66
C GLN A 280 -2.48 9.22 -2.86
N HIS A 281 -2.75 10.52 -2.87
CA HIS A 281 -3.46 11.22 -3.95
C HIS A 281 -2.50 11.82 -4.97
N HIS A 282 -1.21 11.90 -4.63
CA HIS A 282 -0.18 12.35 -5.55
C HIS A 282 -0.01 11.40 -6.74
N SER A 283 -0.35 11.87 -7.94
CA SER A 283 0.04 11.24 -9.20
C SER A 283 1.26 11.96 -9.78
N PRO A 284 2.46 11.37 -9.73
CA PRO A 284 3.65 11.98 -10.34
C PRO A 284 3.63 11.94 -11.89
N TYR A 285 2.62 11.30 -12.49
CA TYR A 285 2.42 11.11 -13.93
C TYR A 285 0.99 11.39 -14.34
#